data_AF-A0A964RX05-F1
#
_entry.id   AF-A0A964RX05-F1
#
_cell.length_a   1.000
_cell.length_b   1.000
_cell.length_c   1.000
_cell.angle_alpha   90.00
_cell.angle_beta   90.00
_cell.angle_gamma   90.00
#
_symmetry.space_group_name_H-M   'P 1'
#
loop_
_entity.id
_entity.type
_entity.pdbx_description
1 polymer ?
#
loop_
_entity_poly.entity_id
_entity_poly.type
_entity_poly.pdbx_seq_one_letter_code
_entity_poly.pdbx_strand_id
1 'polypeptide(L)'
;MKVTIDGQEIDVEPGTTILQAARKIGGESVPPAMCYYSKLKGSGGKCRCCLVEVSKGSEADPRPMPKLMASCVTGCMDGMEVKSITSERVVDARKSVTEFLLINHPLDCPVCDQAGECDLQNLSFKHGAAKTRFIEDKRTFEPENIGPNIQLHMNRCILCYRCVMTADQLTDNRVHGVMNRGDHSQISTCISKAINNEFSGNMIDVCPVGALTDKTFRFKQRVWFNKPYNAHRNCTKCCGKTTLWMFGNEIQRVTARKDEYHEVEEFICNECRFDHKDTADWVIEGPRKFEKDSVINQNNYTRQIKPVVIETEHNILLGRDIDRKKISMTEVPLKPEEQKVLNEGNV
;
A
#
# COMPACT_ATOMS: atom_id res chain seq x y z
N MET A 1 12.38 -18.08 21.76
CA MET A 1 13.19 -16.91 22.12
C MET A 1 12.24 -15.78 22.39
N LYS A 2 12.43 -15.04 23.48
CA LYS A 2 11.58 -13.90 23.85
C LYS A 2 12.12 -12.63 23.22
N VAL A 3 11.23 -11.86 22.60
CA VAL A 3 11.53 -10.57 21.98
C VAL A 3 10.47 -9.57 22.39
N THR A 4 10.86 -8.34 22.68
CA THR A 4 9.94 -7.26 23.01
C THR A 4 9.92 -6.23 21.89
N ILE A 5 8.75 -5.93 21.32
CA ILE A 5 8.58 -4.92 20.27
C ILE A 5 7.57 -3.88 20.74
N ASP A 6 8.00 -2.62 20.85
CA ASP A 6 7.17 -1.51 21.38
C ASP A 6 6.50 -1.86 22.73
N GLY A 7 7.21 -2.58 23.61
CA GLY A 7 6.71 -3.01 24.92
C GLY A 7 5.85 -4.28 24.90
N GLN A 8 5.58 -4.86 23.73
CA GLN A 8 4.83 -6.10 23.59
C GLN A 8 5.79 -7.29 23.49
N GLU A 9 5.71 -8.21 24.45
CA GLU A 9 6.54 -9.41 24.50
C GLU A 9 5.95 -10.53 23.65
N ILE A 10 6.80 -11.22 22.87
CA ILE A 10 6.41 -12.33 22.01
C ILE A 10 7.47 -13.43 21.96
N ASP A 11 7.01 -14.68 21.89
CA ASP A 11 7.84 -15.84 21.65
C ASP A 11 7.99 -16.12 20.15
N VAL A 12 9.24 -16.21 19.69
CA VAL A 12 9.58 -16.52 18.30
C VAL A 12 10.59 -17.65 18.18
N GLU A 13 10.51 -18.33 17.04
CA GLU A 13 11.44 -19.39 16.69
C GLU A 13 12.81 -18.82 16.26
N PRO A 14 13.91 -19.53 16.53
CA PRO A 14 15.22 -19.18 15.98
C PRO A 14 15.19 -18.98 14.46
N GLY A 15 15.82 -17.91 13.97
CA GLY A 15 15.83 -17.55 12.55
C GLY A 15 14.69 -16.63 12.10
N THR A 16 13.70 -16.34 12.96
CA THR A 16 12.66 -15.33 12.69
C THR A 16 13.28 -13.93 12.61
N THR A 17 12.93 -13.14 11.59
CA THR A 17 13.37 -11.74 11.49
C THR A 17 12.51 -10.81 12.35
N ILE A 18 13.04 -9.62 12.67
CA ILE A 18 12.30 -8.62 13.47
C ILE A 18 10.97 -8.26 12.79
N LEU A 19 10.94 -8.13 11.45
CA LEU A 19 9.70 -7.84 10.72
C LEU A 19 8.68 -8.97 10.87
N GLN A 20 9.12 -10.23 10.76
CA GLN A 20 8.23 -11.38 10.92
C GLN A 20 7.71 -11.49 12.36
N ALA A 21 8.55 -11.20 13.36
CA ALA A 21 8.14 -11.11 14.75
C ALA A 21 7.08 -10.01 14.96
N ALA A 22 7.31 -8.82 14.40
CA ALA A 22 6.34 -7.72 14.47
C ALA A 22 5.01 -8.08 13.78
N ARG A 23 5.03 -8.79 12.65
CA ARG A 23 3.81 -9.26 11.97
C ARG A 23 2.99 -10.24 12.81
N LYS A 24 3.61 -11.03 13.69
CA LYS A 24 2.87 -11.90 14.62
C LYS A 24 2.12 -11.11 15.70
N ILE A 25 2.62 -9.93 16.08
CA ILE A 25 1.94 -8.99 16.98
C ILE A 25 0.82 -8.26 16.23
N GLY A 26 1.12 -7.80 15.02
CA GLY A 26 0.20 -7.02 14.19
C GLY A 26 0.11 -5.53 14.59
N GLY A 27 -0.81 -4.81 13.95
CA GLY A 27 -1.10 -3.41 14.27
C GLY A 27 0.00 -2.41 13.86
N GLU A 28 0.07 -1.28 14.56
CA GLU A 28 0.95 -0.16 14.22
C GLU A 28 2.44 -0.42 14.48
N SER A 29 2.76 -1.43 15.30
CA SER A 29 4.13 -1.83 15.58
C SER A 29 4.81 -2.47 14.37
N VAL A 30 4.05 -2.95 13.37
CA VAL A 30 4.60 -3.56 12.16
C VAL A 30 5.33 -2.52 11.32
N PRO A 31 6.65 -2.64 11.10
CA PRO A 31 7.38 -1.72 10.24
C PRO A 31 6.90 -1.82 8.78
N PRO A 32 6.75 -0.70 8.05
CA PRO A 32 6.37 -0.74 6.64
C PRO A 32 7.51 -1.33 5.79
N ALA A 33 7.18 -2.11 4.76
CA ALA A 33 8.18 -2.74 3.90
C ALA A 33 7.77 -2.75 2.42
N MET A 34 8.58 -2.10 1.57
CA MET A 34 8.30 -1.99 0.13
C MET A 34 9.02 -3.04 -0.72
N CYS A 35 10.16 -3.58 -0.26
CA CYS A 35 10.94 -4.57 -1.02
C CYS A 35 10.88 -5.98 -0.46
N TYR A 36 10.59 -6.13 0.84
CA TYR A 36 10.40 -7.44 1.46
C TYR A 36 9.10 -8.05 0.97
N TYR A 37 9.08 -9.36 0.73
CA TYR A 37 7.91 -10.10 0.28
C TYR A 37 8.05 -11.55 0.73
N SER A 38 7.17 -12.04 1.60
CA SER A 38 7.35 -13.35 2.27
C SER A 38 7.54 -14.52 1.30
N LYS A 39 6.84 -14.52 0.17
CA LYS A 39 6.93 -15.59 -0.85
C LYS A 39 8.16 -15.49 -1.75
N LEU A 40 8.91 -14.39 -1.71
CA LEU A 40 10.13 -14.21 -2.50
C LEU A 40 11.34 -14.43 -1.60
N LYS A 41 11.99 -15.59 -1.76
CA LYS A 41 13.15 -15.97 -0.95
C LYS A 41 14.28 -14.97 -1.14
N GLY A 42 14.86 -14.51 -0.03
CA GLY A 42 15.95 -13.53 -0.03
C GLY A 42 15.52 -12.09 -0.34
N SER A 43 14.22 -11.81 -0.43
CA SER A 43 13.73 -10.44 -0.59
C SER A 43 13.93 -9.63 0.69
N GLY A 44 14.11 -8.31 0.56
CA GLY A 44 14.41 -7.44 1.69
C GLY A 44 15.73 -6.68 1.57
N GLY A 45 15.98 -5.78 2.51
CA GLY A 45 17.26 -5.05 2.62
C GLY A 45 17.53 -3.98 1.57
N LYS A 46 16.61 -3.74 0.61
CA LYS A 46 16.80 -2.74 -0.47
C LYS A 46 16.23 -1.36 -0.12
N CYS A 47 14.95 -1.28 0.20
CA CYS A 47 14.22 0.00 0.33
C CYS A 47 14.45 0.77 1.64
N ARG A 48 14.88 0.11 2.72
CA ARG A 48 15.07 0.69 4.06
C ARG A 48 13.82 1.33 4.70
N CYS A 49 12.60 1.08 4.22
CA CYS A 49 11.37 1.55 4.89
C CYS A 49 11.18 0.90 6.28
N CYS A 50 11.63 -0.34 6.44
CA CYS A 50 11.41 -1.17 7.62
C CYS A 50 12.43 -0.92 8.75
N LEU A 51 13.06 0.26 8.79
CA LEU A 51 14.03 0.58 9.84
C LEU A 51 13.36 0.55 11.22
N VAL A 52 14.11 0.03 12.19
CA VAL A 52 13.74 -0.06 13.62
C VAL A 52 14.96 0.24 14.48
N GLU A 53 14.72 0.66 15.72
CA GLU A 53 15.76 0.87 16.71
C GLU A 53 15.82 -0.34 17.63
N VAL A 54 17.02 -0.90 17.84
CA VAL A 54 17.23 -2.02 18.77
C VAL A 54 17.84 -1.44 20.04
N SER A 55 17.03 -1.27 21.08
CA SER A 55 17.44 -0.68 22.37
C SER A 55 18.21 -1.66 23.24
N LYS A 56 17.96 -2.96 23.08
CA LYS A 56 18.70 -4.04 23.74
C LYS A 56 18.97 -5.13 22.71
N GLY A 57 20.24 -5.47 22.49
CA GLY A 57 20.64 -6.46 21.48
C GLY A 57 20.13 -7.87 21.78
N SER A 58 20.42 -8.38 22.98
CA SER A 58 20.01 -9.68 23.49
C SER A 58 20.25 -9.77 25.01
N GLU A 59 19.86 -10.87 25.66
CA GLU A 59 20.31 -11.16 27.04
C GLU A 59 21.82 -11.40 27.13
N ALA A 60 22.42 -12.02 26.11
CA ALA A 60 23.86 -12.34 26.09
C ALA A 60 24.72 -11.08 25.88
N ASP A 61 24.26 -10.16 25.04
CA ASP A 61 24.87 -8.86 24.80
C ASP A 61 23.78 -7.78 24.79
N PRO A 62 23.57 -7.07 25.91
CA PRO A 62 22.48 -6.11 26.06
C PRO A 62 22.78 -4.77 25.38
N ARG A 63 23.95 -4.59 24.77
CA ARG A 63 24.32 -3.31 24.16
C ARG A 63 23.31 -2.94 23.06
N PRO A 64 22.84 -1.67 23.03
CA PRO A 64 21.99 -1.20 21.95
C PRO A 64 22.76 -1.22 20.63
N MET A 65 22.06 -1.43 19.52
CA MET A 65 22.68 -1.28 18.21
C MET A 65 22.82 0.21 17.88
N PRO A 66 24.01 0.69 17.47
CA PRO A 66 24.26 2.12 17.29
C PRO A 66 23.49 2.71 16.09
N LYS A 67 23.22 1.89 15.09
CA LYS A 67 22.49 2.26 13.87
C LYS A 67 21.10 1.63 13.87
N LEU A 68 20.16 2.29 13.20
CA LEU A 68 18.86 1.69 12.91
C LEU A 68 19.04 0.46 12.03
N MET A 69 18.30 -0.59 12.36
CA MET A 69 18.42 -1.90 11.73
C MET A 69 17.26 -2.13 10.76
N ALA A 70 17.54 -2.80 9.64
CA ALA A 70 16.51 -3.18 8.69
C ALA A 70 15.79 -4.44 9.20
N SER A 71 14.59 -4.27 9.77
CA SER A 71 13.85 -5.36 10.43
C SER A 71 13.57 -6.57 9.52
N CYS A 72 13.45 -6.37 8.21
CA CYS A 72 13.16 -7.45 7.26
C CYS A 72 14.29 -8.48 7.07
N VAL A 73 15.53 -8.14 7.45
CA VAL A 73 16.70 -9.03 7.28
C VAL A 73 17.45 -9.28 8.59
N THR A 74 17.24 -8.44 9.61
CA THR A 74 17.83 -8.65 10.93
C THR A 74 17.07 -9.76 11.65
N GLY A 75 17.78 -10.83 12.02
CA GLY A 75 17.25 -11.92 12.84
C GLY A 75 17.04 -11.47 14.29
N CYS A 76 15.99 -11.98 14.92
CA CYS A 76 15.75 -11.80 16.35
C CYS A 76 16.77 -12.57 17.18
N MET A 77 17.12 -12.02 18.35
CA MET A 77 17.91 -12.70 19.38
C MET A 77 17.08 -12.76 20.67
N ASP A 78 17.41 -13.71 21.55
CA ASP A 78 16.71 -13.87 22.82
C ASP A 78 16.97 -12.66 23.75
N GLY A 79 15.91 -12.08 24.31
CA GLY A 79 15.94 -10.85 25.10
C GLY A 79 16.11 -9.57 24.28
N MET A 80 15.94 -9.61 22.96
CA MET A 80 16.04 -8.43 22.11
C MET A 80 14.86 -7.48 22.36
N GLU A 81 15.15 -6.18 22.51
CA GLU A 81 14.14 -5.12 22.61
C GLU A 81 14.21 -4.20 21.40
N VAL A 82 13.07 -4.04 20.72
CA VAL A 82 12.94 -3.27 19.49
C VAL A 82 11.90 -2.17 19.67
N LYS A 83 12.25 -0.96 19.24
CA LYS A 83 11.34 0.18 19.14
C LYS A 83 11.06 0.44 17.66
N SER A 84 9.81 0.34 17.27
CA SER A 84 9.34 0.55 15.89
C SER A 84 8.64 1.90 15.80
N ILE A 85 7.42 2.03 16.35
CA ILE A 85 6.69 3.31 16.31
C ILE A 85 7.00 4.20 17.52
N THR A 86 7.44 3.60 18.62
CA THR A 86 7.77 4.30 19.87
C THR A 86 9.08 5.08 19.82
N SER A 87 9.89 4.90 18.76
CA SER A 87 11.16 5.62 18.58
C SER A 87 11.01 6.80 17.63
N GLU A 88 11.28 8.01 18.13
CA GLU A 88 11.33 9.22 17.30
C GLU A 88 12.36 9.12 16.18
N ARG A 89 13.52 8.49 16.44
CA ARG A 89 14.58 8.26 15.45
C ARG A 89 14.08 7.41 14.28
N VAL A 90 13.25 6.41 14.56
CA VAL A 90 12.67 5.54 13.53
C VAL A 90 11.62 6.27 12.72
N VAL A 91 10.76 7.05 13.39
CA VAL A 91 9.73 7.86 12.71
C VAL A 91 10.38 8.89 11.77
N ASP A 92 11.44 9.56 12.22
CA ASP A 92 12.20 10.50 11.39
C ASP A 92 12.88 9.79 10.20
N ALA A 93 13.55 8.67 10.44
CA ALA A 93 14.17 7.88 9.37
C ALA A 93 13.15 7.40 8.32
N ARG A 94 11.93 7.01 8.73
CA ARG A 94 10.85 6.63 7.81
C ARG A 94 10.39 7.81 6.96
N LYS A 95 10.30 9.03 7.53
CA LYS A 95 10.01 10.25 6.78
C LYS A 95 11.08 10.51 5.72
N SER A 96 12.36 10.43 6.09
CA SER A 96 13.46 10.63 5.14
C SER A 96 13.49 9.58 4.03
N VAL A 97 13.32 8.29 4.36
CA VAL A 97 13.26 7.22 3.35
C VAL A 97 12.09 7.45 2.39
N THR A 98 10.92 7.84 2.92
CA THR A 98 9.74 8.15 2.09
C THR A 98 10.01 9.34 1.18
N GLU A 99 10.67 10.39 1.68
CA GLU A 99 11.12 11.51 0.84
C GLU A 99 12.04 11.02 -0.28
N PHE A 100 13.06 10.20 0.00
CA PHE A 100 13.95 9.65 -1.03
C PHE A 100 13.24 8.81 -2.09
N LEU A 101 12.22 8.03 -1.70
CA LEU A 101 11.40 7.28 -2.66
C LEU A 101 10.59 8.20 -3.59
N LEU A 102 10.18 9.38 -3.09
CA LEU A 102 9.36 10.35 -3.82
C LEU A 102 10.17 11.39 -4.61
N ILE A 103 11.44 11.63 -4.27
CA ILE A 103 12.32 12.61 -4.93
C ILE A 103 12.26 12.47 -6.46
N ASN A 104 12.48 11.25 -6.96
CA ASN A 104 12.50 10.95 -8.39
C ASN A 104 11.21 10.28 -8.89
N HIS A 105 10.20 10.10 -8.03
CA HIS A 105 8.92 9.54 -8.44
C HIS A 105 8.08 10.63 -9.17
N PRO A 106 7.45 10.32 -10.30
CA PRO A 106 6.67 11.28 -11.08
C PRO A 106 5.35 11.61 -10.38
N LEU A 107 4.79 12.78 -10.68
CA LEU A 107 3.48 13.23 -10.18
C LEU A 107 2.32 12.62 -10.99
N ASP A 108 2.41 11.31 -11.20
CA ASP A 108 1.52 10.56 -12.09
C ASP A 108 0.27 10.02 -11.40
N CYS A 109 0.09 10.24 -10.09
CA CYS A 109 -0.99 9.63 -9.31
C CYS A 109 -2.39 9.74 -9.97
N PRO A 110 -2.80 10.86 -10.59
CA PRO A 110 -4.12 10.96 -11.24
C PRO A 110 -4.29 10.01 -12.43
N VAL A 111 -3.20 9.78 -13.19
CA VAL A 111 -3.19 8.93 -14.40
C VAL A 111 -2.68 7.52 -14.11
N CYS A 112 -2.10 7.27 -12.95
CA CYS A 112 -1.58 5.98 -12.54
C CYS A 112 -2.73 4.99 -12.27
N ASP A 113 -2.66 3.81 -12.87
CA ASP A 113 -3.69 2.77 -12.73
C ASP A 113 -3.75 2.19 -11.31
N GLN A 114 -2.60 2.16 -10.63
CA GLN A 114 -2.47 1.65 -9.26
C GLN A 114 -2.88 2.68 -8.19
N ALA A 115 -3.33 3.88 -8.59
CA ALA A 115 -3.82 4.86 -7.64
C ALA A 115 -5.00 4.28 -6.81
N GLY A 116 -4.94 4.44 -5.49
CA GLY A 116 -5.89 3.85 -4.55
C GLY A 116 -5.52 2.45 -4.05
N GLU A 117 -4.65 1.72 -4.74
CA GLU A 117 -4.09 0.43 -4.29
C GLU A 117 -2.54 0.44 -4.28
N CYS A 118 -1.94 1.63 -4.22
CA CYS A 118 -0.50 1.84 -4.28
C CYS A 118 0.10 1.86 -2.87
N ASP A 119 1.04 0.94 -2.60
CA ASP A 119 1.71 0.87 -1.30
C ASP A 119 2.53 2.13 -1.03
N LEU A 120 3.13 2.74 -2.07
CA LEU A 120 3.90 3.98 -1.91
C LEU A 120 3.00 5.17 -1.57
N GLN A 121 1.79 5.21 -2.11
CA GLN A 121 0.80 6.23 -1.76
C GLN A 121 0.41 6.11 -0.29
N ASN A 122 0.12 4.88 0.17
CA ASN A 122 -0.24 4.60 1.56
C ASN A 122 0.94 4.88 2.51
N LEU A 123 2.17 4.52 2.10
CA LEU A 123 3.39 4.83 2.83
C LEU A 123 3.58 6.34 2.98
N SER A 124 3.42 7.09 1.88
CA SER A 124 3.52 8.55 1.89
C SER A 124 2.44 9.20 2.75
N PHE A 125 1.22 8.68 2.74
CA PHE A 125 0.14 9.20 3.57
C PHE A 125 0.42 9.00 5.07
N LYS A 126 0.92 7.82 5.45
CA LYS A 126 1.18 7.47 6.86
C LYS A 126 2.49 8.04 7.41
N HIS A 127 3.54 8.11 6.60
CA HIS A 127 4.90 8.43 7.06
C HIS A 127 5.59 9.54 6.27
N GLY A 128 4.99 10.06 5.20
CA GLY A 128 5.57 11.12 4.38
C GLY A 128 5.40 12.52 4.98
N ALA A 129 6.12 13.49 4.42
CA ALA A 129 5.92 14.91 4.71
C ALA A 129 4.85 15.50 3.78
N ALA A 130 4.10 16.49 4.27
CA ALA A 130 3.06 17.16 3.47
C ALA A 130 3.62 18.04 2.33
N LYS A 131 4.89 18.46 2.42
CA LYS A 131 5.56 19.30 1.42
C LYS A 131 6.82 18.62 0.92
N THR A 132 7.10 18.77 -0.37
CA THR A 132 8.39 18.40 -0.97
C THR A 132 9.36 19.56 -0.88
N ARG A 133 10.64 19.26 -0.64
CA ARG A 133 11.76 20.23 -0.71
C ARG A 133 12.56 20.10 -2.00
N PHE A 134 12.35 19.02 -2.74
CA PHE A 134 13.03 18.75 -4.00
C PHE A 134 12.43 19.62 -5.11
N ILE A 135 13.26 20.47 -5.71
CA ILE A 135 12.91 21.43 -6.77
C ILE A 135 13.64 21.17 -8.09
N GLU A 136 14.56 20.21 -8.11
CA GLU A 136 15.35 19.88 -9.28
C GLU A 136 14.56 19.02 -10.28
N ASP A 137 15.11 18.89 -11.48
CA ASP A 137 14.55 18.01 -12.50
C ASP A 137 14.60 16.54 -12.05
N LYS A 138 13.45 15.88 -12.14
CA LYS A 138 13.32 14.45 -11.85
C LYS A 138 13.93 13.64 -12.99
N ARG A 139 14.58 12.53 -12.65
CA ARG A 139 15.06 11.59 -13.68
C ARG A 139 13.88 11.04 -14.50
N THR A 140 14.12 10.84 -15.80
CA THR A 140 13.17 10.24 -16.73
C THR A 140 13.83 9.09 -17.49
N PHE A 141 13.00 8.14 -17.92
CA PHE A 141 13.36 6.97 -18.68
C PHE A 141 12.43 6.82 -19.87
N GLU A 142 12.99 6.35 -20.98
CA GLU A 142 12.23 6.08 -22.19
C GLU A 142 11.28 4.89 -21.99
N PRO A 143 10.04 4.97 -22.50
CA PRO A 143 9.10 3.86 -22.44
C PRO A 143 9.60 2.62 -23.22
N GLU A 144 9.72 1.49 -22.54
CA GLU A 144 10.08 0.20 -23.14
C GLU A 144 8.87 -0.74 -23.23
N ASN A 145 8.70 -1.40 -24.38
CA ASN A 145 7.72 -2.47 -24.52
C ASN A 145 8.34 -3.82 -24.14
N ILE A 146 7.97 -4.33 -22.97
CA ILE A 146 8.54 -5.54 -22.37
C ILE A 146 7.78 -6.83 -22.73
N GLY A 147 6.56 -6.75 -23.27
CA GLY A 147 5.74 -7.93 -23.59
C GLY A 147 4.27 -7.58 -23.86
N PRO A 148 3.42 -8.56 -24.23
CA PRO A 148 2.04 -8.31 -24.66
C PRO A 148 1.09 -7.97 -23.51
N ASN A 149 1.29 -8.53 -22.31
CA ASN A 149 0.32 -8.46 -21.21
C ASN A 149 0.69 -7.42 -20.13
N ILE A 150 1.97 -7.09 -20.01
CA ILE A 150 2.49 -6.22 -18.95
C ILE A 150 2.99 -4.91 -19.57
N GLN A 151 2.54 -3.79 -19.02
CA GLN A 151 3.05 -2.47 -19.36
C GLN A 151 4.01 -1.97 -18.29
N LEU A 152 5.23 -1.62 -18.71
CA LEU A 152 6.23 -0.97 -17.88
C LEU A 152 6.12 0.56 -17.96
N HIS A 153 6.12 1.21 -16.81
CA HIS A 153 6.24 2.65 -16.58
C HIS A 153 7.42 2.87 -15.65
N MET A 154 8.63 2.89 -16.21
CA MET A 154 9.87 2.84 -15.43
C MET A 154 10.04 4.05 -14.52
N ASN A 155 9.56 5.25 -14.91
CA ASN A 155 9.60 6.45 -14.07
C ASN A 155 8.94 6.25 -12.70
N ARG A 156 7.92 5.39 -12.61
CA ARG A 156 7.20 5.09 -11.36
C ARG A 156 7.92 4.06 -10.49
N CYS A 157 8.93 3.36 -11.00
CA CYS A 157 9.60 2.27 -10.30
C CYS A 157 10.55 2.79 -9.22
N ILE A 158 10.41 2.25 -8.01
CA ILE A 158 11.26 2.55 -6.85
C ILE A 158 12.45 1.60 -6.69
N LEU A 159 12.72 0.74 -7.70
CA LEU A 159 13.82 -0.23 -7.67
C LEU A 159 13.79 -1.11 -6.41
N CYS A 160 12.63 -1.70 -6.11
CA CYS A 160 12.47 -2.62 -4.99
C CYS A 160 12.92 -4.07 -5.30
N TYR A 161 13.14 -4.38 -6.58
CA TYR A 161 13.61 -5.68 -7.12
C TYR A 161 12.60 -6.83 -7.00
N ARG A 162 11.38 -6.61 -6.47
CA ARG A 162 10.35 -7.67 -6.35
C ARG A 162 10.03 -8.34 -7.69
N CYS A 163 9.89 -7.56 -8.77
CA CYS A 163 9.62 -8.11 -10.11
C CYS A 163 10.76 -8.99 -10.64
N VAL A 164 12.01 -8.54 -10.47
CA VAL A 164 13.20 -9.27 -10.88
C VAL A 164 13.27 -10.61 -10.15
N MET A 165 13.07 -10.60 -8.83
CA MET A 165 13.06 -11.82 -8.01
C MET A 165 11.89 -12.74 -8.34
N THR A 166 10.73 -12.18 -8.71
CA THR A 166 9.56 -12.96 -9.11
C THR A 166 9.82 -13.70 -10.41
N ALA A 167 10.39 -13.04 -11.42
CA ALA A 167 10.76 -13.74 -12.65
C ALA A 167 11.87 -14.77 -12.42
N ASP A 168 12.87 -14.45 -11.60
CA ASP A 168 13.96 -15.37 -11.25
C ASP A 168 13.47 -16.66 -10.55
N GLN A 169 12.44 -16.54 -9.71
CA GLN A 169 11.96 -17.65 -8.88
C GLN A 169 10.76 -18.41 -9.47
N LEU A 170 9.92 -17.76 -10.29
CA LEU A 170 8.69 -18.36 -10.85
C LEU A 170 8.78 -18.72 -12.32
N THR A 171 9.81 -18.30 -13.05
CA THR A 171 9.92 -18.57 -14.47
C THR A 171 11.23 -19.26 -14.79
N ASP A 172 11.24 -20.11 -15.82
CA ASP A 172 12.41 -20.94 -16.16
C ASP A 172 13.67 -20.11 -16.45
N ASN A 173 13.48 -18.96 -17.11
CA ASN A 173 14.56 -18.04 -17.43
C ASN A 173 14.16 -16.59 -17.15
N ARG A 174 15.01 -15.89 -16.43
CA ARG A 174 14.86 -14.46 -16.19
C ARG A 174 15.28 -13.66 -17.43
N VAL A 175 14.34 -12.89 -17.97
CA VAL A 175 14.51 -12.11 -19.22
C VAL A 175 14.60 -10.59 -19.01
N HIS A 176 14.52 -10.12 -17.76
CA HIS A 176 14.64 -8.70 -17.42
C HIS A 176 15.45 -8.53 -16.12
N GLY A 177 16.03 -7.36 -15.92
CA GLY A 177 16.89 -7.11 -14.77
C GLY A 177 17.10 -5.63 -14.50
N VAL A 178 18.00 -5.34 -13.57
CA VAL A 178 18.42 -3.97 -13.28
C VAL A 178 19.62 -3.64 -14.17
N MET A 179 19.44 -2.63 -15.01
CA MET A 179 20.45 -2.07 -15.87
C MET A 179 21.02 -0.79 -15.26
N ASN A 180 22.25 -0.44 -15.65
CA ASN A 180 22.99 0.71 -15.14
C ASN A 180 23.25 0.64 -13.62
N ARG A 181 23.64 1.78 -13.03
CA ARG A 181 23.98 1.91 -11.61
C ARG A 181 23.59 3.30 -11.09
N GLY A 182 23.46 3.43 -9.77
CA GLY A 182 23.13 4.69 -9.13
C GLY A 182 21.69 5.14 -9.44
N ASP A 183 21.51 6.45 -9.59
CA ASP A 183 20.25 7.09 -9.96
C ASP A 183 19.82 6.81 -11.41
N HIS A 184 20.74 6.39 -12.29
CA HIS A 184 20.41 5.92 -13.65
C HIS A 184 19.94 4.45 -13.71
N SER A 185 19.84 3.77 -12.57
CA SER A 185 19.40 2.37 -12.51
C SER A 185 17.96 2.22 -13.00
N GLN A 186 17.73 1.25 -13.88
CA GLN A 186 16.41 0.98 -14.42
C GLN A 186 16.09 -0.51 -14.55
N ILE A 187 14.82 -0.86 -14.44
CA ILE A 187 14.32 -2.18 -14.81
C ILE A 187 14.14 -2.20 -16.32
N SER A 188 14.81 -3.12 -17.01
CA SER A 188 14.72 -3.24 -18.48
C SER A 188 14.86 -4.69 -18.93
N THR A 189 14.32 -5.00 -20.10
CA THR A 189 14.51 -6.29 -20.78
C THR A 189 15.76 -6.32 -21.67
N CYS A 190 16.38 -5.18 -21.96
CA CYS A 190 17.41 -4.96 -23.00
C CYS A 190 16.97 -5.32 -24.43
N ILE A 191 16.18 -6.37 -24.59
CA ILE A 191 15.58 -6.85 -25.83
C ILE A 191 14.07 -6.61 -25.70
N SER A 192 13.48 -5.88 -26.65
CA SER A 192 12.04 -5.59 -26.61
C SER A 192 11.20 -6.88 -26.70
N LYS A 193 10.06 -6.90 -25.98
CA LYS A 193 9.09 -7.99 -25.95
C LYS A 193 9.64 -9.33 -25.42
N ALA A 194 10.66 -9.31 -24.57
CA ALA A 194 11.28 -10.53 -24.06
C ALA A 194 10.42 -11.28 -23.03
N ILE A 195 9.44 -10.63 -22.37
CA ILE A 195 8.62 -11.27 -21.34
C ILE A 195 7.46 -12.03 -21.99
N ASN A 196 7.67 -13.35 -22.13
CA ASN A 196 6.67 -14.31 -22.59
C ASN A 196 6.70 -15.61 -21.75
N ASN A 197 6.67 -15.46 -20.42
CA ASN A 197 6.67 -16.59 -19.49
C ASN A 197 5.29 -16.80 -18.88
N GLU A 198 4.90 -18.04 -18.61
CA GLU A 198 3.55 -18.39 -18.13
C GLU A 198 3.17 -17.79 -16.77
N PHE A 199 4.13 -17.47 -15.91
CA PHE A 199 3.89 -16.85 -14.59
C PHE A 199 4.28 -15.38 -14.52
N SER A 200 4.65 -14.78 -15.66
CA SER A 200 5.16 -13.40 -15.71
C SER A 200 4.17 -12.35 -15.20
N GLY A 201 2.86 -12.58 -15.32
CA GLY A 201 1.81 -11.66 -14.86
C GLY A 201 1.84 -11.41 -13.36
N ASN A 202 2.40 -12.32 -12.56
CA ASN A 202 2.55 -12.12 -11.12
C ASN A 202 3.50 -10.98 -10.76
N MET A 203 4.35 -10.52 -11.70
CA MET A 203 5.16 -9.33 -11.51
C MET A 203 4.32 -8.06 -11.29
N ILE A 204 3.08 -8.02 -11.79
CA ILE A 204 2.13 -6.92 -11.53
C ILE A 204 1.70 -6.95 -10.06
N ASP A 205 1.33 -8.12 -9.53
CA ASP A 205 0.80 -8.24 -8.17
C ASP A 205 1.82 -7.95 -7.08
N VAL A 206 3.09 -8.32 -7.30
CA VAL A 206 4.18 -8.06 -6.35
C VAL A 206 4.65 -6.60 -6.38
N CYS A 207 4.32 -5.85 -7.43
CA CYS A 207 4.83 -4.50 -7.63
C CYS A 207 4.13 -3.51 -6.67
N PRO A 208 4.86 -2.85 -5.77
CA PRO A 208 4.27 -1.98 -4.75
C PRO A 208 3.85 -0.59 -5.30
N VAL A 209 4.15 -0.32 -6.57
CA VAL A 209 3.95 0.95 -7.26
C VAL A 209 3.47 0.72 -8.68
N GLY A 210 2.82 1.70 -9.31
CA GLY A 210 2.25 1.58 -10.66
C GLY A 210 3.23 1.52 -11.82
N ALA A 211 4.40 0.93 -11.61
CA ALA A 211 5.43 0.72 -12.63
C ALA A 211 5.13 -0.48 -13.52
N LEU A 212 4.55 -1.56 -13.00
CA LEU A 212 4.13 -2.72 -13.78
C LEU A 212 2.61 -2.84 -13.68
N THR A 213 1.93 -2.62 -14.80
CA THR A 213 0.45 -2.62 -14.86
C THR A 213 -0.06 -3.61 -15.89
N ASP A 214 -1.24 -4.16 -15.65
CA ASP A 214 -1.95 -5.05 -16.58
C ASP A 214 -2.46 -4.28 -17.81
N LYS A 215 -1.99 -4.62 -19.02
CA LYS A 215 -2.44 -4.00 -20.27
C LYS A 215 -3.92 -4.22 -20.56
N THR A 216 -4.49 -5.31 -20.08
CA THR A 216 -5.90 -5.68 -20.32
C THR A 216 -6.89 -4.95 -19.42
N PHE A 217 -6.41 -4.37 -18.31
CA PHE A 217 -7.21 -3.63 -17.33
C PHE A 217 -6.91 -2.13 -17.32
N ARG A 218 -5.69 -1.75 -17.71
CA ARG A 218 -5.21 -0.37 -17.69
C ARG A 218 -6.25 0.62 -18.22
N PHE A 219 -6.58 1.62 -17.40
CA PHE A 219 -7.49 2.72 -17.72
C PHE A 219 -8.96 2.32 -17.97
N LYS A 220 -9.34 1.06 -17.78
CA LYS A 220 -10.76 0.67 -17.87
C LYS A 220 -11.57 1.23 -16.71
N GLN A 221 -11.07 1.10 -15.48
CA GLN A 221 -11.72 1.58 -14.26
C GLN A 221 -10.71 1.85 -13.14
N ARG A 222 -11.15 2.52 -12.07
CA ARG A 222 -10.39 2.67 -10.83
C ARG A 222 -10.82 1.63 -9.79
N VAL A 223 -9.90 1.27 -8.91
CA VAL A 223 -10.07 0.16 -7.95
C VAL A 223 -11.21 0.38 -6.96
N TRP A 224 -11.52 1.64 -6.61
CA TRP A 224 -12.63 1.97 -5.71
C TRP A 224 -14.02 1.85 -6.37
N PHE A 225 -14.09 1.74 -7.70
CA PHE A 225 -15.35 1.43 -8.41
C PHE A 225 -15.56 -0.07 -8.62
N ASN A 226 -14.49 -0.86 -8.61
CA ASN A 226 -14.57 -2.31 -8.76
C ASN A 226 -15.02 -2.98 -7.46
N LYS A 227 -15.78 -4.06 -7.61
CA LYS A 227 -16.22 -4.93 -6.52
C LYS A 227 -15.37 -6.21 -6.52
N PRO A 228 -14.47 -6.37 -5.55
CA PRO A 228 -13.59 -7.52 -5.47
C PRO A 228 -14.30 -8.73 -4.82
N TYR A 229 -14.25 -9.88 -5.49
CA TYR A 229 -14.78 -11.16 -5.01
C TYR A 229 -13.67 -12.22 -4.97
N ASN A 230 -13.64 -13.03 -3.91
CA ASN A 230 -12.83 -14.22 -3.89
C ASN A 230 -13.50 -15.30 -4.76
N ALA A 231 -12.73 -15.91 -5.65
CA ALA A 231 -13.20 -16.99 -6.50
C ALA A 231 -12.11 -18.03 -6.71
N HIS A 232 -12.49 -19.21 -7.20
CA HIS A 232 -11.54 -20.21 -7.63
C HIS A 232 -12.00 -20.93 -8.90
N ARG A 233 -11.04 -21.50 -9.63
CA ARG A 233 -11.27 -22.45 -10.74
C ARG A 233 -10.36 -23.65 -10.60
N ASN A 234 -10.75 -24.78 -11.19
CA ASN A 234 -9.86 -25.92 -11.32
C ASN A 234 -8.91 -25.67 -12.50
N CYS A 235 -7.67 -25.25 -12.21
CA CYS A 235 -6.62 -25.04 -13.19
C CYS A 235 -5.58 -26.14 -13.08
N THR A 236 -5.06 -26.62 -14.22
CA THR A 236 -4.00 -27.63 -14.26
C THR A 236 -2.61 -27.07 -13.95
N LYS A 237 -2.43 -25.74 -14.08
CA LYS A 237 -1.12 -25.07 -14.03
C LYS A 237 -0.86 -24.34 -12.72
N CYS A 238 -1.90 -23.90 -12.01
CA CYS A 238 -1.76 -23.19 -10.73
C CYS A 238 -2.89 -23.55 -9.76
N CYS A 239 -2.86 -22.97 -8.56
CA CYS A 239 -3.87 -23.21 -7.54
C CYS A 239 -5.28 -22.74 -7.89
N GLY A 240 -5.43 -21.91 -8.92
CA GLY A 240 -6.71 -21.39 -9.39
C GLY A 240 -7.45 -20.46 -8.42
N LYS A 241 -6.90 -20.15 -7.25
CA LYS A 241 -7.51 -19.21 -6.28
C LYS A 241 -7.19 -17.76 -6.65
N THR A 242 -8.22 -16.96 -6.86
CA THR A 242 -8.07 -15.58 -7.35
C THR A 242 -8.98 -14.60 -6.61
N THR A 243 -8.75 -13.32 -6.87
CA THR A 243 -9.68 -12.22 -6.62
C THR A 243 -10.13 -11.67 -7.97
N LEU A 244 -11.44 -11.73 -8.21
CA LEU A 244 -12.10 -11.14 -9.38
C LEU A 244 -12.49 -9.71 -9.07
N TRP A 245 -12.09 -8.77 -9.92
CA TRP A 245 -12.46 -7.38 -9.82
C TRP A 245 -13.60 -7.11 -10.80
N MET A 246 -14.83 -7.06 -10.27
CA MET A 246 -16.04 -6.97 -11.07
C MET A 246 -16.56 -5.53 -11.15
N PHE A 247 -17.08 -5.15 -12.30
CA PHE A 247 -17.89 -3.94 -12.47
C PHE A 247 -19.21 -4.34 -13.13
N GLY A 248 -20.31 -4.28 -12.37
CA GLY A 248 -21.56 -4.92 -12.78
C GLY A 248 -21.37 -6.44 -12.89
N ASN A 249 -21.70 -7.00 -14.05
CA ASN A 249 -21.57 -8.44 -14.34
C ASN A 249 -20.30 -8.80 -15.12
N GLU A 250 -19.42 -7.83 -15.40
CA GLU A 250 -18.19 -8.03 -16.16
C GLU A 250 -16.97 -8.14 -15.23
N ILE A 251 -16.10 -9.12 -15.47
CA ILE A 251 -14.79 -9.22 -14.81
C ILE A 251 -13.80 -8.31 -15.54
N GLN A 252 -13.41 -7.22 -14.89
CA GLN A 252 -12.47 -6.27 -15.45
C GLN A 252 -11.02 -6.76 -15.32
N ARG A 253 -10.68 -7.36 -14.17
CA ARG A 253 -9.33 -7.84 -13.83
C ARG A 253 -9.40 -9.08 -12.93
N VAL A 254 -8.43 -9.97 -13.09
CA VAL A 254 -8.18 -11.10 -12.17
C VAL A 254 -6.82 -10.91 -11.51
N THR A 255 -6.74 -11.02 -10.19
CA THR A 255 -5.47 -10.98 -9.44
C THR A 255 -5.35 -12.20 -8.56
N ALA A 256 -4.13 -12.51 -8.10
CA ALA A 256 -3.96 -13.49 -7.04
C ALA A 256 -4.54 -12.95 -5.72
N ARG A 257 -4.92 -13.86 -4.81
CA ARG A 257 -5.36 -13.47 -3.47
C ARG A 257 -4.17 -12.89 -2.70
N LYS A 258 -4.41 -11.80 -1.98
CA LYS A 258 -3.40 -11.17 -1.12
C LYS A 258 -3.83 -11.20 0.33
N ASP A 259 -2.85 -11.36 1.20
CA ASP A 259 -2.96 -11.25 2.65
C ASP A 259 -3.10 -9.79 3.11
N GLU A 260 -3.13 -9.59 4.44
CA GLU A 260 -3.18 -8.27 5.08
C GLU A 260 -1.93 -7.42 4.84
N TYR A 261 -0.80 -8.00 4.44
CA TYR A 261 0.43 -7.28 4.13
C TYR A 261 0.57 -6.97 2.63
N HIS A 262 -0.51 -7.15 1.85
CA HIS A 262 -0.55 -7.00 0.40
C HIS A 262 0.38 -7.97 -0.35
N GLU A 263 0.71 -9.09 0.28
CA GLU A 263 1.51 -10.17 -0.29
C GLU A 263 0.61 -11.29 -0.80
N VAL A 264 0.99 -11.92 -1.90
CA VAL A 264 0.21 -12.96 -2.55
C VAL A 264 0.28 -14.24 -1.71
N GLU A 265 -0.86 -14.85 -1.46
CA GLU A 265 -0.93 -16.13 -0.75
C GLU A 265 -0.31 -17.26 -1.59
N GLU A 266 -0.77 -17.35 -2.85
CA GLU A 266 -0.34 -18.33 -3.85
C GLU A 266 -0.37 -17.69 -5.26
N PHE A 267 0.65 -17.95 -6.07
CA PHE A 267 0.77 -17.38 -7.41
C PHE A 267 -0.14 -18.06 -8.44
N ILE A 268 -0.54 -17.32 -9.47
CA ILE A 268 -1.46 -17.80 -10.52
C ILE A 268 -0.81 -17.75 -11.90
N CYS A 269 -1.19 -18.65 -12.80
CA CYS A 269 -0.71 -18.61 -14.19
C CYS A 269 -1.35 -17.45 -14.97
N ASN A 270 -0.72 -17.09 -16.09
CA ASN A 270 -1.20 -16.05 -16.99
C ASN A 270 -2.55 -16.37 -17.62
N GLU A 271 -2.85 -17.64 -17.87
CA GLU A 271 -4.14 -18.09 -18.41
C GLU A 271 -5.29 -17.71 -17.47
N CYS A 272 -5.17 -18.08 -16.18
CA CYS A 272 -6.11 -17.65 -15.13
C CYS A 272 -6.24 -16.13 -15.04
N ARG A 273 -5.17 -15.39 -15.30
CA ARG A 273 -5.13 -13.93 -15.10
C ARG A 273 -5.74 -13.15 -16.27
N PHE A 274 -5.41 -13.53 -17.50
CA PHE A 274 -5.66 -12.72 -18.69
C PHE A 274 -6.77 -13.30 -19.57
N ASP A 275 -6.88 -14.63 -19.65
CA ASP A 275 -7.73 -15.30 -20.65
C ASP A 275 -9.14 -15.58 -20.13
N HIS A 276 -9.29 -15.83 -18.83
CA HIS A 276 -10.57 -16.17 -18.19
C HIS A 276 -11.27 -14.96 -17.57
N LYS A 277 -11.99 -14.18 -18.40
CA LYS A 277 -12.76 -13.00 -17.97
C LYS A 277 -14.27 -13.19 -17.97
N ASP A 278 -14.75 -14.40 -18.19
CA ASP A 278 -16.17 -14.73 -18.09
C ASP A 278 -16.50 -15.26 -16.69
N THR A 279 -17.62 -14.82 -16.12
CA THR A 279 -18.07 -15.25 -14.78
C THR A 279 -18.37 -16.73 -14.70
N ALA A 280 -18.70 -17.36 -15.83
CA ALA A 280 -18.95 -18.80 -15.93
C ALA A 280 -17.69 -19.66 -15.69
N ASP A 281 -16.49 -19.09 -15.86
CA ASP A 281 -15.22 -19.80 -15.65
C ASP A 281 -14.87 -19.96 -14.15
N TRP A 282 -15.60 -19.28 -13.26
CA TRP A 282 -15.22 -19.12 -11.87
C TRP A 282 -16.32 -19.53 -10.89
N VAL A 283 -15.93 -20.21 -9.82
CA VAL A 283 -16.78 -20.41 -8.64
C VAL A 283 -16.55 -19.24 -7.69
N ILE A 284 -17.54 -18.36 -7.58
CA ILE A 284 -17.47 -17.17 -6.71
C ILE A 284 -17.81 -17.57 -5.27
N GLU A 285 -16.84 -17.44 -4.37
CA GLU A 285 -16.99 -17.77 -2.94
C GLU A 285 -17.70 -16.65 -2.16
N GLY A 286 -17.45 -15.38 -2.54
CA GLY A 286 -18.04 -14.23 -1.89
C GLY A 286 -17.18 -12.96 -1.97
N PRO A 287 -17.68 -11.84 -1.44
CA PRO A 287 -16.96 -10.57 -1.44
C PRO A 287 -15.67 -10.66 -0.62
N ARG A 288 -14.59 -10.09 -1.14
CA ARG A 288 -13.30 -10.05 -0.45
C ARG A 288 -13.33 -9.01 0.67
N LYS A 289 -12.81 -9.39 1.84
CA LYS A 289 -12.62 -8.47 2.98
C LYS A 289 -11.31 -7.70 2.83
N PHE A 290 -11.33 -6.40 3.11
CA PHE A 290 -10.17 -5.51 3.07
C PHE A 290 -9.98 -4.81 4.43
N GLU A 291 -8.78 -4.24 4.61
CA GLU A 291 -8.46 -3.36 5.73
C GLU A 291 -9.47 -2.22 5.88
N LYS A 292 -9.64 -1.75 7.12
CA LYS A 292 -10.67 -0.77 7.46
C LYS A 292 -10.53 0.54 6.70
N ASP A 293 -9.32 0.99 6.48
CA ASP A 293 -9.00 2.31 5.93
C ASP A 293 -8.67 2.29 4.44
N SER A 294 -8.83 1.14 3.78
CA SER A 294 -8.62 1.03 2.33
C SER A 294 -9.73 1.77 1.57
N VAL A 295 -9.37 2.55 0.55
CA VAL A 295 -10.36 3.20 -0.35
C VAL A 295 -11.20 2.18 -1.11
N ILE A 296 -10.70 0.95 -1.29
CA ILE A 296 -11.46 -0.17 -1.87
C ILE A 296 -12.66 -0.54 -0.98
N ASN A 297 -12.58 -0.21 0.31
CA ASN A 297 -13.62 -0.48 1.29
C ASN A 297 -14.78 0.53 1.25
N GLN A 298 -14.65 1.66 0.53
CA GLN A 298 -15.70 2.70 0.46
C GLN A 298 -17.02 2.17 -0.10
N ASN A 299 -16.98 1.17 -0.98
CA ASN A 299 -18.16 0.53 -1.58
C ASN A 299 -18.37 -0.91 -1.09
N ASN A 300 -17.85 -1.26 0.10
CA ASN A 300 -17.94 -2.63 0.60
C ASN A 300 -19.29 -2.92 1.28
N TYR A 301 -20.12 -3.72 0.62
CA TYR A 301 -21.43 -4.15 1.10
C TYR A 301 -21.40 -5.20 2.21
N THR A 302 -20.21 -5.67 2.63
CA THR A 302 -20.10 -6.60 3.78
C THR A 302 -20.32 -5.89 5.12
N ARG A 303 -20.28 -4.55 5.15
CA ARG A 303 -20.58 -3.76 6.35
C ARG A 303 -22.05 -3.36 6.32
N GLN A 304 -22.77 -3.65 7.40
CA GLN A 304 -24.05 -3.00 7.66
C GLN A 304 -23.76 -1.52 7.90
N ILE A 305 -24.04 -0.67 6.90
CA ILE A 305 -23.99 0.77 7.06
C ILE A 305 -25.17 1.12 7.97
N LYS A 306 -24.88 1.46 9.23
CA LYS A 306 -25.91 2.04 10.10
C LYS A 306 -26.36 3.35 9.43
N PRO A 307 -27.67 3.58 9.28
CA PRO A 307 -28.15 4.84 8.74
C PRO A 307 -27.57 5.97 9.61
N VAL A 308 -26.89 6.91 8.95
CA VAL A 308 -26.42 8.12 9.62
C VAL A 308 -27.68 8.96 9.86
N VAL A 309 -28.11 9.03 11.11
CA VAL A 309 -29.13 10.00 11.53
C VAL A 309 -28.44 11.35 11.53
N ILE A 310 -28.64 12.13 10.46
CA ILE A 310 -28.18 13.50 10.41
C ILE A 310 -29.21 14.30 11.21
N GLU A 311 -28.89 14.62 12.47
CA GLU A 311 -29.66 15.57 13.28
C GLU A 311 -29.43 17.00 12.74
N THR A 312 -29.98 17.27 11.56
CA THR A 312 -29.90 18.58 10.91
C THR A 312 -30.50 19.67 11.79
N GLU A 313 -31.68 19.43 12.36
CA GLU A 313 -32.40 20.45 13.15
C GLU A 313 -31.65 20.86 14.41
N HIS A 314 -31.14 19.90 15.19
CA HIS A 314 -30.47 20.21 16.46
C HIS A 314 -29.15 20.98 16.26
N ASN A 315 -28.36 20.59 15.25
CA ASN A 315 -27.07 21.23 14.98
C ASN A 315 -27.21 22.57 14.24
N ILE A 316 -28.26 22.77 13.43
CA ILE A 316 -28.60 24.08 12.85
C ILE A 316 -29.01 25.06 13.95
N LEU A 317 -29.78 24.60 14.95
CA LEU A 317 -30.16 25.41 16.11
C LEU A 317 -28.95 25.81 16.95
N LEU A 318 -28.00 24.89 17.20
CA LEU A 318 -26.74 25.19 17.89
C LEU A 318 -25.89 26.23 17.13
N GLY A 319 -25.78 26.12 15.80
CA GLY A 319 -25.11 27.09 14.96
C GLY A 319 -25.77 28.47 15.01
N ARG A 320 -27.11 28.53 14.95
CA ARG A 320 -27.88 29.77 15.09
C ARG A 320 -27.70 30.45 16.45
N ASP A 321 -27.61 29.69 17.55
CA ASP A 321 -27.40 30.26 18.88
C ASP A 321 -25.99 30.85 19.04
N ILE A 322 -24.99 30.23 18.40
CA ILE A 322 -23.61 30.73 18.37
C ILE A 322 -23.50 31.98 17.49
N ASP A 323 -24.15 31.99 16.32
CA ASP A 323 -24.18 33.15 15.42
C ASP A 323 -24.95 34.32 16.03
N ARG A 324 -26.07 34.06 16.73
CA ARG A 324 -26.81 35.08 17.51
C ARG A 324 -25.94 35.74 18.59
N LYS A 325 -25.03 34.99 19.21
CA LYS A 325 -24.06 35.54 20.19
C LYS A 325 -22.92 36.34 19.54
N LYS A 326 -22.58 36.07 18.27
CA LYS A 326 -21.46 36.73 17.57
C LYS A 326 -21.87 37.93 16.72
N ILE A 327 -23.15 38.10 16.39
CA ILE A 327 -23.63 39.20 15.52
C ILE A 327 -23.85 40.52 16.29
N SER A 328 -23.84 40.53 17.63
CA SER A 328 -24.01 41.80 18.36
C SER A 328 -22.72 42.62 18.35
N MET A 329 -22.66 43.66 17.51
CA MET A 329 -21.78 44.82 17.71
C MET A 329 -22.20 45.51 19.02
N THR A 330 -21.78 44.98 20.18
CA THR A 330 -22.17 45.43 21.52
C THR A 330 -21.86 46.90 21.82
N GLU A 331 -20.99 47.53 21.03
CA GLU A 331 -20.57 48.93 21.19
C GLU A 331 -21.40 49.93 20.38
N VAL A 332 -22.32 49.47 19.52
CA VAL A 332 -23.21 50.35 18.75
C VAL A 332 -24.60 50.36 19.40
N PRO A 333 -25.07 51.51 19.94
CA PRO A 333 -26.39 51.58 20.56
C PRO A 333 -27.48 51.42 19.48
N LEU A 334 -28.29 50.37 19.62
CA LEU A 334 -29.44 50.12 18.76
C LEU A 334 -30.60 51.05 19.12
N LYS A 335 -31.38 51.46 18.12
CA LYS A 335 -32.63 52.19 18.35
C LYS A 335 -33.68 51.23 18.95
N PRO A 336 -34.66 51.73 19.72
CA PRO A 336 -35.68 50.89 20.36
C PRO A 336 -36.46 49.99 19.38
N GLU A 337 -36.66 50.44 18.15
CA GLU A 337 -37.34 49.69 17.09
C GLU A 337 -36.50 48.51 16.58
N GLU A 338 -35.18 48.68 16.48
CA GLU A 338 -34.23 47.66 16.03
C GLU A 338 -34.07 46.56 17.09
N GLN A 339 -34.14 46.93 18.38
CA GLN A 339 -34.11 45.99 19.49
C GLN A 339 -35.34 45.05 19.49
N LYS A 340 -36.49 45.56 19.06
CA LYS A 340 -37.74 44.80 19.00
C LYS A 340 -37.69 43.73 17.90
N VAL A 341 -37.16 44.09 16.73
CA VAL A 341 -36.93 43.17 15.61
C VAL A 341 -35.93 42.06 15.96
N LEU A 342 -34.89 42.38 16.74
CA LEU A 342 -33.88 41.42 17.17
C LEU A 342 -34.44 40.34 18.12
N ASN A 343 -35.37 40.74 19.01
CA ASN A 343 -35.97 39.85 20.02
C ASN A 343 -37.10 38.97 19.47
N GLU A 344 -37.91 39.52 18.56
CA GLU A 344 -39.06 38.82 17.98
C GLU A 344 -38.66 37.94 16.78
N GLY A 345 -37.45 38.15 16.22
CA GLY A 345 -36.96 37.48 15.02
C GLY A 345 -37.64 38.04 13.77
N ASN A 346 -36.91 38.15 12.66
CA ASN A 346 -37.52 38.53 11.39
C ASN A 346 -38.58 37.48 11.02
N VAL A 347 -39.84 37.91 10.90
CA VAL A 347 -40.89 37.13 10.22
C VAL A 347 -40.53 37.01 8.75
#